data_AF-A0A2B7GV48-F1
#
_entry.id   AF-A0A2B7GV48-F1
#
_cell.length_a   1.000
_cell.length_b   1.000
_cell.length_c   1.000
_cell.angle_alpha   90.00
_cell.angle_beta   90.00
_cell.angle_gamma   90.00
#
_symmetry.space_group_name_H-M   'P 1'
#
loop_
_entity.id
_entity.type
_entity.pdbx_description
1 polymer ?
#
loop_
_entity_poly.entity_id
_entity_poly.type
_entity_poly.pdbx_seq_one_letter_code
_entity_poly.pdbx_strand_id
1 'polypeptide(L)'
;MADDTPRLGLGTFDEGEEWDHTDTVEAVDEHAIVHGPIAERPVAGEYDDELFHATDQGITWRWDASSEDWQYFGGRGSAEQPVPGTSHFEATRAVHARTAETPVWNVEAHGIEGDGETEVGAAVHDLLKTVDKAGGGIVYFPPGRYLLERTPLVGDDTIVMGAGRSTVLEGTRPDGEEGRALLSNRGYDATEYDGASNWGVCNVRVDTPKTTGIMPAHAANVRLENIYGDHTYNHHIDVVSSKNVVVDGYWATRGGESGSDAPVQFDAQYSGASWNGVWDGSEYTLVEDDDTPTRNCTLKNFEIAPENGPEHGVHLHHGSNESITIMDGYITGCEYTAIRADSDEAVADLTIDDVSCIDNARGITLGHVESGRRELTISNTTIRTDGSDLAAGSGLYAAGFDGAAISNVVVDGPFTNAIIFDDMDDLKMSGITAKGPNDQGFRFRENVDVTLTTARAADCGTDGIYSGPGSSVAYGGVTFDDVGTQVDIDGDGETREWVTSESS
;
A
#
# COMPACT_ATOMS: atom_id res chain seq x y z
N MET A 1 29.24 -56.89 -54.77
CA MET A 1 28.21 -57.83 -54.30
C MET A 1 27.73 -57.23 -52.99
N ALA A 2 26.66 -56.46 -53.07
CA ALA A 2 25.99 -55.87 -51.93
C ALA A 2 24.85 -56.84 -51.58
N ASP A 3 24.80 -57.28 -50.33
CA ASP A 3 23.78 -58.20 -49.86
C ASP A 3 22.45 -57.47 -49.75
N ASP A 4 21.41 -58.05 -50.34
CA ASP A 4 20.02 -57.60 -50.26
C ASP A 4 19.56 -57.58 -48.80
N THR A 5 19.06 -56.44 -48.31
CA THR A 5 18.32 -56.34 -47.03
C THR A 5 16.83 -56.53 -47.31
N PRO A 6 16.23 -57.72 -47.10
CA PRO A 6 14.87 -58.04 -47.57
C PRO A 6 13.76 -57.45 -46.69
N ARG A 7 14.11 -56.66 -45.66
CA ARG A 7 13.23 -56.45 -44.52
C ARG A 7 12.28 -55.25 -44.63
N LEU A 8 12.59 -54.26 -45.46
CA LEU A 8 11.71 -53.09 -45.62
C LEU A 8 10.73 -53.21 -46.79
N GLY A 9 10.71 -54.35 -47.52
CA GLY A 9 9.86 -54.48 -48.71
C GLY A 9 10.19 -53.48 -49.84
N LEU A 10 11.29 -52.75 -49.74
CA LEU A 10 11.73 -51.70 -50.68
C LEU A 10 12.24 -52.26 -52.04
N GLY A 11 11.83 -53.47 -52.40
CA GLY A 11 12.19 -54.12 -53.64
C GLY A 11 11.28 -53.68 -54.78
N THR A 12 11.88 -52.97 -55.74
CA THR A 12 11.38 -52.54 -57.06
C THR A 12 10.27 -51.48 -57.07
N PHE A 13 10.66 -50.21 -57.10
CA PHE A 13 9.84 -49.14 -57.64
C PHE A 13 10.07 -49.05 -59.16
N ASP A 14 8.99 -48.97 -59.94
CA ASP A 14 9.09 -48.79 -61.39
C ASP A 14 9.53 -47.35 -61.72
N GLU A 15 10.31 -47.19 -62.80
CA GLU A 15 10.86 -45.90 -63.23
C GLU A 15 9.72 -44.93 -63.60
N GLY A 16 9.35 -44.03 -62.68
CA GLY A 16 8.31 -43.01 -62.89
C GLY A 16 7.37 -42.70 -61.72
N GLU A 17 7.47 -43.42 -60.59
CA GLU A 17 6.69 -43.07 -59.39
C GLU A 17 7.31 -41.85 -58.67
N GLU A 18 6.49 -40.83 -58.36
CA GLU A 18 6.90 -39.65 -57.59
C GLU A 18 7.12 -40.06 -56.12
N TRP A 19 8.39 -40.24 -55.75
CA TRP A 19 8.78 -40.58 -54.39
C TRP A 19 8.83 -39.33 -53.51
N ASP A 20 7.99 -39.28 -52.48
CA ASP A 20 8.07 -38.25 -51.45
C ASP A 20 8.91 -38.75 -50.27
N HIS A 21 9.90 -37.95 -49.85
CA HIS A 21 10.77 -38.26 -48.71
C HIS A 21 10.00 -38.56 -47.41
N THR A 22 8.76 -38.05 -47.30
CA THR A 22 7.84 -38.30 -46.18
C THR A 22 7.38 -39.75 -46.10
N ASP A 23 7.20 -40.45 -47.22
CA ASP A 23 6.79 -41.87 -47.25
C ASP A 23 7.85 -42.80 -46.64
N THR A 24 9.12 -42.40 -46.72
CA THR A 24 10.23 -43.17 -46.15
C THR A 24 10.39 -42.90 -44.66
N VAL A 25 10.09 -41.68 -44.22
CA VAL A 25 10.08 -41.33 -42.80
C VAL A 25 8.90 -42.00 -42.11
N GLU A 26 7.70 -42.00 -42.72
CA GLU A 26 6.53 -42.68 -42.17
C GLU A 26 6.71 -44.21 -42.16
N ALA A 27 7.23 -44.81 -43.23
CA ALA A 27 7.52 -46.25 -43.24
C ALA A 27 8.66 -46.66 -42.28
N VAL A 28 9.63 -45.78 -42.04
CA VAL A 28 10.67 -45.99 -41.02
C VAL A 28 10.08 -45.81 -39.62
N ASP A 29 9.29 -44.77 -39.36
CA ASP A 29 8.67 -44.53 -38.04
C ASP A 29 7.63 -45.60 -37.67
N GLU A 30 6.84 -46.09 -38.64
CA GLU A 30 5.84 -47.14 -38.45
C GLU A 30 6.49 -48.55 -38.29
N HIS A 31 7.77 -48.71 -38.63
CA HIS A 31 8.54 -49.94 -38.41
C HIS A 31 9.64 -49.83 -37.36
N ALA A 32 9.99 -48.62 -36.89
CA ALA A 32 11.09 -48.40 -35.96
C ALA A 32 10.77 -48.74 -34.51
N ILE A 33 9.49 -48.76 -34.14
CA ILE A 33 9.06 -49.09 -32.79
C ILE A 33 7.93 -50.12 -32.84
N VAL A 34 8.21 -51.33 -32.38
CA VAL A 34 7.17 -52.36 -32.20
C VAL A 34 6.40 -52.04 -30.92
N HIS A 35 5.07 -52.00 -31.00
CA HIS A 35 4.19 -51.74 -29.86
C HIS A 35 3.44 -53.02 -29.46
N GLY A 36 3.34 -53.30 -28.17
CA GLY A 36 2.57 -54.42 -27.65
C GLY A 36 2.67 -54.53 -26.13
N PRO A 37 1.92 -55.44 -25.48
CA PRO A 37 2.14 -55.74 -24.07
C PRO A 37 3.55 -56.29 -23.85
N ILE A 38 4.14 -56.09 -22.67
CA ILE A 38 5.52 -56.53 -22.40
C ILE A 38 5.72 -58.04 -22.62
N ALA A 39 4.67 -58.83 -22.42
CA ALA A 39 4.68 -60.28 -22.64
C ALA A 39 4.91 -60.66 -24.11
N GLU A 40 4.66 -59.75 -25.04
CA GLU A 40 4.87 -59.92 -26.49
C GLU A 40 6.23 -59.34 -26.95
N ARG A 41 7.03 -58.76 -26.04
CA ARG A 41 8.37 -58.28 -26.39
C ARG A 41 9.24 -59.45 -26.89
N PRO A 42 9.88 -59.34 -28.06
CA PRO A 42 10.80 -60.36 -28.56
C PRO A 42 11.89 -60.71 -27.56
N VAL A 43 12.31 -61.98 -27.53
CA VAL A 43 13.40 -62.43 -26.64
C VAL A 43 14.74 -61.82 -27.04
N ALA A 44 14.93 -61.52 -28.32
CA ALA A 44 16.10 -60.83 -28.85
C ALA A 44 15.65 -59.78 -29.87
N GLY A 45 16.38 -58.67 -29.94
CA GLY A 45 16.29 -57.74 -31.06
C GLY A 45 17.06 -58.27 -32.26
N GLU A 46 16.62 -57.89 -33.45
CA GLU A 46 17.20 -58.27 -34.72
C GLU A 46 18.34 -57.33 -35.16
N TYR A 47 18.41 -56.13 -34.59
CA TYR A 47 19.50 -55.17 -34.78
C TYR A 47 19.70 -54.29 -33.55
N ASP A 48 20.91 -53.74 -33.39
CA ASP A 48 21.25 -52.85 -32.29
C ASP A 48 20.38 -51.58 -32.31
N ASP A 49 20.00 -51.10 -31.13
CA ASP A 49 19.06 -49.98 -30.92
C ASP A 49 17.60 -50.22 -31.40
N GLU A 50 17.19 -51.44 -31.72
CA GLU A 50 15.77 -51.76 -31.99
C GLU A 50 14.90 -51.36 -30.80
N LEU A 51 13.75 -50.72 -31.03
CA LEU A 51 12.86 -50.23 -29.98
C LEU A 51 11.58 -51.08 -29.86
N PHE A 52 11.20 -51.39 -28.61
CA PHE A 52 9.92 -52.01 -28.28
C PHE A 52 9.21 -51.18 -27.22
N HIS A 53 8.02 -50.68 -27.52
CA HIS A 53 7.18 -49.96 -26.56
C HIS A 53 6.15 -50.89 -25.92
N ALA A 54 6.40 -51.26 -24.67
CA ALA A 54 5.51 -52.04 -23.83
C ALA A 54 4.31 -51.17 -23.38
N THR A 55 3.18 -51.29 -24.07
CA THR A 55 2.02 -50.40 -23.89
C THR A 55 1.32 -50.59 -22.55
N ASP A 56 1.35 -51.79 -21.98
CA ASP A 56 0.81 -52.12 -20.66
C ASP A 56 1.68 -51.61 -19.50
N GLN A 57 2.97 -51.38 -19.76
CA GLN A 57 3.90 -50.75 -18.83
C GLN A 57 4.05 -49.24 -19.05
N GLY A 58 3.76 -48.74 -20.25
CA GLY A 58 4.17 -47.40 -20.66
C GLY A 58 5.70 -47.23 -20.64
N ILE A 59 6.45 -48.29 -20.99
CA ILE A 59 7.92 -48.33 -21.02
C ILE A 59 8.41 -48.65 -22.43
N THR A 60 9.36 -47.87 -22.92
CA THR A 60 10.13 -48.17 -24.13
C THR A 60 11.43 -48.86 -23.76
N TRP A 61 11.67 -49.99 -24.41
CA TRP A 61 12.88 -50.80 -24.33
C TRP A 61 13.68 -50.64 -25.61
N ARG A 62 14.99 -50.73 -25.50
CA ARG A 62 15.94 -50.67 -26.60
C ARG A 62 16.86 -51.87 -26.56
N TRP A 63 16.98 -52.61 -27.65
CA TRP A 63 17.90 -53.73 -27.75
C TRP A 63 19.35 -53.22 -27.79
N ASP A 64 20.20 -53.80 -26.95
CA ASP A 64 21.65 -53.54 -26.96
C ASP A 64 22.35 -54.84 -27.37
N ALA A 65 22.79 -54.88 -28.64
CA ALA A 65 23.40 -56.05 -29.25
C ALA A 65 24.73 -56.45 -28.57
N SER A 66 25.39 -55.52 -27.88
CA SER A 66 26.62 -55.82 -27.13
C SER A 66 26.35 -56.56 -25.83
N SER A 67 25.17 -56.34 -25.24
CA SER A 67 24.71 -57.01 -24.02
C SER A 67 23.87 -58.26 -24.28
N GLU A 68 23.43 -58.45 -25.53
CA GLU A 68 22.43 -59.47 -25.92
C GLU A 68 21.15 -59.38 -25.06
N ASP A 69 20.74 -58.16 -24.66
CA ASP A 69 19.57 -57.91 -23.82
C ASP A 69 18.84 -56.60 -24.17
N TRP A 70 17.57 -56.52 -23.77
CA TRP A 70 16.74 -55.32 -23.86
C TRP A 70 16.98 -54.40 -22.67
N GLN A 71 17.47 -53.19 -22.93
CA GLN A 71 17.69 -52.17 -21.92
C GLN A 71 16.55 -51.17 -21.87
N TYR A 72 16.29 -50.63 -20.68
CA TYR A 72 15.34 -49.53 -20.53
C TYR A 72 15.83 -48.30 -21.31
N PHE A 73 14.94 -47.70 -22.10
CA PHE A 73 15.24 -46.52 -22.90
C PHE A 73 14.46 -45.28 -22.41
N GLY A 74 13.18 -45.44 -22.07
CA GLY A 74 12.33 -44.33 -21.64
C GLY A 74 10.93 -44.78 -21.25
N GLY A 75 10.10 -43.85 -20.77
CA GLY A 75 8.71 -44.13 -20.38
C GLY A 75 8.43 -43.91 -18.90
N ARG A 76 7.16 -44.01 -18.51
CA ARG A 76 6.66 -43.63 -17.17
C ARG A 76 6.49 -44.81 -16.22
N GLY A 77 6.41 -46.04 -16.73
CA GLY A 77 6.07 -47.22 -15.93
C GLY A 77 4.59 -47.26 -15.52
N SER A 78 4.19 -48.35 -14.87
CA SER A 78 2.90 -48.49 -14.21
C SER A 78 3.07 -48.88 -12.75
N ALA A 79 1.98 -48.85 -11.98
CA ALA A 79 1.98 -49.23 -10.56
C ALA A 79 2.45 -50.68 -10.35
N GLU A 80 2.01 -51.58 -11.22
CA GLU A 80 2.34 -52.99 -11.16
C GLU A 80 3.73 -53.31 -11.74
N GLN A 81 4.26 -52.44 -12.61
CA GLN A 81 5.51 -52.63 -13.34
C GLN A 81 6.30 -51.31 -13.45
N PRO A 82 7.06 -50.94 -12.40
CA PRO A 82 7.75 -49.66 -12.33
C PRO A 82 8.99 -49.63 -13.25
N VAL A 83 9.43 -48.42 -13.60
CA VAL A 83 10.63 -48.22 -14.41
C VAL A 83 11.86 -48.85 -13.71
N PRO A 84 12.60 -49.77 -14.38
CA PRO A 84 13.79 -50.40 -13.81
C PRO A 84 14.81 -49.37 -13.30
N GLY A 85 15.30 -49.56 -12.08
CA GLY A 85 16.29 -48.66 -11.46
C GLY A 85 15.70 -47.38 -10.85
N THR A 86 14.37 -47.19 -10.87
CA THR A 86 13.69 -46.08 -10.20
C THR A 86 12.74 -46.60 -9.11
N SER A 87 12.52 -45.80 -8.07
CA SER A 87 11.47 -46.06 -7.08
C SER A 87 10.16 -45.45 -7.60
N HIS A 88 9.14 -46.28 -7.82
CA HIS A 88 7.79 -45.80 -8.10
C HIS A 88 7.15 -45.29 -6.80
N PHE A 89 6.85 -43.99 -6.74
CA PHE A 89 6.14 -43.39 -5.62
C PHE A 89 4.69 -43.12 -6.04
N GLU A 90 3.73 -43.90 -5.53
CA GLU A 90 2.30 -43.66 -5.79
C GLU A 90 1.76 -42.40 -5.10
N ALA A 91 2.44 -41.92 -4.06
CA ALA A 91 2.17 -40.64 -3.45
C ALA A 91 3.39 -40.14 -2.67
N THR A 92 3.86 -38.94 -3.02
CA THR A 92 4.82 -38.16 -2.23
C THR A 92 4.09 -37.49 -1.07
N ARG A 93 4.49 -37.75 0.17
CA ARG A 93 3.98 -37.00 1.34
C ARG A 93 4.80 -35.72 1.46
N ALA A 94 4.21 -34.60 1.08
CA ALA A 94 4.84 -33.28 1.18
C ALA A 94 5.01 -32.87 2.65
N VAL A 95 6.25 -32.76 3.11
CA VAL A 95 6.64 -31.82 4.17
C VAL A 95 6.93 -30.49 3.49
N HIS A 96 6.08 -29.49 3.73
CA HIS A 96 6.22 -28.06 3.38
C HIS A 96 7.19 -27.72 2.23
N ALA A 97 6.88 -28.22 1.03
CA ALA A 97 7.45 -27.68 -0.19
C ALA A 97 6.51 -26.56 -0.66
N ARG A 98 6.97 -25.31 -0.54
CA ARG A 98 6.31 -24.14 -1.16
C ARG A 98 6.27 -24.36 -2.67
N THR A 99 5.09 -24.42 -3.29
CA THR A 99 4.93 -24.44 -4.75
C THR A 99 4.88 -23.02 -5.31
N ALA A 100 5.22 -22.88 -6.59
CA ALA A 100 5.39 -21.61 -7.33
C ALA A 100 4.09 -20.86 -7.68
N GLU A 101 2.97 -21.14 -7.02
CA GLU A 101 1.74 -20.34 -7.11
C GLU A 101 1.21 -20.18 -5.68
N THR A 102 1.14 -18.94 -5.20
CA THR A 102 0.42 -18.60 -3.98
C THR A 102 -1.05 -19.02 -4.18
N PRO A 103 -1.66 -19.82 -3.28
CA PRO A 103 -3.05 -20.23 -3.46
C PRO A 103 -3.93 -18.99 -3.51
N VAL A 104 -4.68 -18.85 -4.61
CA VAL A 104 -5.71 -17.84 -4.77
C VAL A 104 -7.03 -18.43 -4.29
N TRP A 105 -7.55 -17.89 -3.20
CA TRP A 105 -8.82 -18.25 -2.58
C TRP A 105 -9.89 -17.30 -3.11
N ASN A 106 -10.55 -17.67 -4.21
CA ASN A 106 -11.66 -16.90 -4.74
C ASN A 106 -12.89 -17.07 -3.83
N VAL A 107 -13.39 -15.97 -3.27
CA VAL A 107 -14.50 -15.98 -2.30
C VAL A 107 -15.78 -16.64 -2.85
N GLU A 108 -16.08 -16.52 -4.16
CA GLU A 108 -17.25 -17.15 -4.78
C GLU A 108 -17.18 -18.68 -4.74
N ALA A 109 -15.97 -19.26 -4.84
CA ALA A 109 -15.77 -20.71 -4.73
C ALA A 109 -16.07 -21.24 -3.31
N HIS A 110 -16.21 -20.34 -2.35
CA HIS A 110 -16.60 -20.61 -0.97
C HIS A 110 -18.05 -20.17 -0.65
N GLY A 111 -18.84 -19.82 -1.67
CA GLY A 111 -20.25 -19.43 -1.51
C GLY A 111 -20.45 -18.02 -0.93
N ILE A 112 -19.42 -17.17 -1.00
CA ILE A 112 -19.51 -15.76 -0.59
C ILE A 112 -19.95 -14.94 -1.80
N GLU A 113 -21.16 -14.40 -1.72
CA GLU A 113 -21.80 -13.67 -2.81
C GLU A 113 -21.58 -12.15 -2.66
N GLY A 114 -21.27 -11.47 -3.78
CA GLY A 114 -21.11 -10.02 -3.85
C GLY A 114 -22.34 -9.33 -4.44
N ASP A 115 -23.53 -9.71 -4.01
CA ASP A 115 -24.82 -9.26 -4.57
C ASP A 115 -25.31 -7.91 -4.03
N GLY A 116 -24.70 -7.40 -2.96
CA GLY A 116 -25.10 -6.18 -2.25
C GLY A 116 -26.36 -6.34 -1.38
N GLU A 117 -26.83 -7.58 -1.16
CA GLU A 117 -28.00 -7.89 -0.32
C GLU A 117 -27.65 -8.89 0.79
N THR A 118 -26.77 -9.85 0.50
CA THR A 118 -26.38 -10.91 1.42
C THR A 118 -25.26 -10.44 2.36
N GLU A 119 -25.49 -10.58 3.67
CA GLU A 119 -24.47 -10.39 4.70
C GLU A 119 -23.44 -11.55 4.64
N VAL A 120 -22.17 -11.21 4.45
CA VAL A 120 -21.09 -12.18 4.21
C VAL A 120 -19.90 -12.05 5.15
N GLY A 121 -19.90 -11.10 6.08
CA GLY A 121 -18.80 -10.82 7.00
C GLY A 121 -18.34 -12.06 7.79
N ALA A 122 -19.27 -12.88 8.29
CA ALA A 122 -18.94 -14.14 8.96
C ALA A 122 -18.26 -15.15 8.05
N ALA A 123 -18.77 -15.35 6.83
CA ALA A 123 -18.19 -16.28 5.87
C ALA A 123 -16.79 -15.82 5.40
N VAL A 124 -16.61 -14.52 5.19
CA VAL A 124 -15.31 -13.92 4.88
C VAL A 124 -14.33 -14.11 6.04
N HIS A 125 -14.76 -13.87 7.28
CA HIS A 125 -13.91 -14.09 8.46
C HIS A 125 -13.45 -15.54 8.57
N ASP A 126 -14.34 -16.51 8.38
CA ASP A 126 -14.00 -17.94 8.42
C ASP A 126 -13.06 -18.36 7.28
N LEU A 127 -13.21 -17.78 6.09
CA LEU A 127 -12.29 -17.99 4.98
C LEU A 127 -10.90 -17.44 5.31
N LEU A 128 -10.80 -16.21 5.80
CA LEU A 128 -9.51 -15.60 6.19
C LEU A 128 -8.82 -16.41 7.29
N LYS A 129 -9.56 -16.92 8.27
CA LYS A 129 -9.04 -17.84 9.29
C LYS A 129 -8.53 -19.15 8.71
N THR A 130 -9.13 -19.63 7.62
CA THR A 130 -8.68 -20.83 6.91
C THR A 130 -7.39 -20.56 6.13
N VAL A 131 -7.30 -19.40 5.47
CA VAL A 131 -6.12 -18.94 4.72
C VAL A 131 -4.92 -18.74 5.66
N ASP A 132 -5.14 -18.08 6.79
CA ASP A 132 -4.16 -17.90 7.87
C ASP A 132 -3.59 -19.25 8.35
N LYS A 133 -4.47 -20.23 8.65
CA LYS A 133 -4.05 -21.59 9.02
C LYS A 133 -3.30 -22.33 7.92
N ALA A 134 -3.51 -21.97 6.65
CA ALA A 134 -2.80 -22.50 5.50
C ALA A 134 -1.43 -21.82 5.28
N GLY A 135 -1.08 -20.82 6.09
CA GLY A 135 0.17 -20.06 5.98
C GLY A 135 0.07 -18.83 5.07
N GLY A 136 -1.13 -18.28 4.91
CA GLY A 136 -1.39 -17.08 4.09
C GLY A 136 -1.83 -17.40 2.66
N GLY A 137 -1.85 -16.37 1.81
CA GLY A 137 -2.30 -16.48 0.43
C GLY A 137 -2.95 -15.22 -0.12
N ILE A 138 -3.58 -15.33 -1.30
CA ILE A 138 -4.39 -14.25 -1.86
C ILE A 138 -5.86 -14.62 -1.70
N VAL A 139 -6.64 -13.80 -1.00
CA VAL A 139 -8.10 -13.92 -0.97
C VAL A 139 -8.66 -12.97 -2.02
N TYR A 140 -9.21 -13.52 -3.09
CA TYR A 140 -9.66 -12.76 -4.25
C TYR A 140 -11.18 -12.52 -4.19
N PHE A 141 -11.56 -11.25 -4.26
CA PHE A 141 -12.94 -10.78 -4.37
C PHE A 141 -13.20 -10.33 -5.82
N PRO A 142 -14.00 -11.08 -6.60
CA PRO A 142 -14.48 -10.65 -7.91
C PRO A 142 -15.27 -9.32 -7.85
N PRO A 143 -15.66 -8.77 -9.02
CA PRO A 143 -16.61 -7.66 -9.07
C PRO A 143 -17.90 -7.99 -8.31
N GLY A 144 -18.33 -7.08 -7.44
CA GLY A 144 -19.49 -7.30 -6.57
C GLY A 144 -19.49 -6.32 -5.40
N ARG A 145 -20.59 -6.28 -4.65
CA ARG A 145 -20.75 -5.54 -3.40
C ARG A 145 -20.91 -6.53 -2.26
N TYR A 146 -19.97 -6.53 -1.33
CA TYR A 146 -19.89 -7.48 -0.22
C TYR A 146 -20.25 -6.77 1.08
N LEU A 147 -21.39 -7.12 1.67
CA LEU A 147 -21.85 -6.54 2.93
C LEU A 147 -21.16 -7.23 4.10
N LEU A 148 -20.36 -6.49 4.86
CA LEU A 148 -19.61 -6.98 6.01
C LEU A 148 -20.27 -6.49 7.30
N GLU A 149 -21.19 -7.28 7.83
CA GLU A 149 -21.95 -7.04 9.08
C GLU A 149 -21.11 -7.15 10.37
N ARG A 150 -19.88 -7.65 10.22
CA ARG A 150 -18.83 -7.74 11.23
C ARG A 150 -17.48 -7.42 10.62
N THR A 151 -16.44 -7.26 11.44
CA THR A 151 -15.06 -7.04 11.03
C THR A 151 -14.38 -8.39 10.73
N PRO A 152 -14.07 -8.73 9.46
CA PRO A 152 -13.20 -9.87 9.16
C PRO A 152 -11.76 -9.54 9.54
N LEU A 153 -11.00 -10.54 9.99
CA LEU A 153 -9.64 -10.36 10.48
C LEU A 153 -8.64 -11.05 9.53
N VAL A 154 -7.72 -10.26 8.96
CA VAL A 154 -6.68 -10.74 8.05
C VAL A 154 -5.50 -11.30 8.86
N GLY A 155 -5.04 -12.51 8.51
CA GLY A 155 -3.89 -13.16 9.16
C GLY A 155 -2.56 -12.80 8.51
N ASP A 156 -1.49 -13.45 8.97
CA ASP A 156 -0.14 -13.26 8.42
C ASP A 156 -0.07 -13.64 6.92
N ASP A 157 0.88 -13.05 6.20
CA ASP A 157 1.23 -13.40 4.81
C ASP A 157 0.00 -13.46 3.86
N THR A 158 -1.01 -12.63 4.11
CA THR A 158 -2.31 -12.66 3.42
C THR A 158 -2.61 -11.35 2.69
N ILE A 159 -2.94 -11.43 1.40
CA ILE A 159 -3.41 -10.28 0.61
C ILE A 159 -4.90 -10.44 0.31
N VAL A 160 -5.70 -9.46 0.71
CA VAL A 160 -7.07 -9.28 0.22
C VAL A 160 -7.02 -8.51 -1.09
N MET A 161 -7.51 -9.10 -2.18
CA MET A 161 -7.39 -8.55 -3.53
C MET A 161 -8.77 -8.41 -4.17
N GLY A 162 -9.15 -7.21 -4.59
CA GLY A 162 -10.34 -6.97 -5.39
C GLY A 162 -10.08 -6.86 -6.89
N ALA A 163 -11.15 -6.60 -7.65
CA ALA A 163 -11.14 -6.32 -9.07
C ALA A 163 -11.10 -4.79 -9.39
N GLY A 164 -10.57 -3.98 -8.47
CA GLY A 164 -10.55 -2.52 -8.56
C GLY A 164 -11.84 -1.90 -8.04
N ARG A 165 -12.26 -0.78 -8.66
CA ARG A 165 -13.48 -0.03 -8.29
C ARG A 165 -14.77 -0.86 -8.35
N SER A 166 -14.77 -1.99 -9.06
CA SER A 166 -15.93 -2.87 -9.19
C SER A 166 -16.11 -3.84 -8.02
N THR A 167 -15.12 -3.96 -7.14
CA THR A 167 -15.25 -4.71 -5.89
C THR A 167 -15.48 -3.71 -4.76
N VAL A 168 -16.66 -3.75 -4.15
CA VAL A 168 -17.05 -2.85 -3.06
C VAL A 168 -17.12 -3.66 -1.78
N LEU A 169 -16.34 -3.24 -0.77
CA LEU A 169 -16.46 -3.73 0.59
C LEU A 169 -17.29 -2.72 1.37
N GLU A 170 -18.47 -3.14 1.83
CA GLU A 170 -19.41 -2.27 2.52
C GLU A 170 -19.51 -2.63 4.00
N GLY A 171 -19.39 -1.61 4.86
CA GLY A 171 -19.47 -1.79 6.31
C GLY A 171 -20.86 -1.50 6.85
N THR A 172 -21.59 -2.53 7.25
CA THR A 172 -22.89 -2.39 7.91
C THR A 172 -22.74 -2.63 9.41
N ARG A 173 -23.37 -1.79 10.25
CA ARG A 173 -23.37 -1.99 11.71
C ARG A 173 -24.77 -1.78 12.29
N PRO A 174 -25.11 -2.51 13.37
CA PRO A 174 -26.26 -2.18 14.21
C PRO A 174 -26.13 -0.76 14.78
N ASP A 175 -27.26 -0.14 15.10
CA ASP A 175 -27.27 1.17 15.72
C ASP A 175 -26.55 1.13 17.08
N GLY A 176 -25.64 2.09 17.32
CA GLY A 176 -24.80 2.17 18.51
C GLY A 176 -23.45 1.47 18.37
N GLU A 177 -23.22 0.72 17.28
CA GLU A 177 -21.93 0.10 16.95
C GLU A 177 -21.30 0.72 15.70
N GLU A 178 -21.58 2.00 15.43
CA GLU A 178 -20.94 2.75 14.37
C GLU A 178 -19.45 3.01 14.66
N GLY A 179 -18.66 3.25 13.61
CA GLY A 179 -17.24 3.62 13.73
C GLY A 179 -16.28 2.49 14.07
N ARG A 180 -16.76 1.23 14.10
CA ARG A 180 -15.89 0.04 14.21
C ARG A 180 -15.23 -0.24 12.87
N ALA A 181 -14.07 -0.89 12.86
CA ALA A 181 -13.34 -1.19 11.63
C ALA A 181 -14.17 -2.06 10.66
N LEU A 182 -14.12 -1.77 9.37
CA LEU A 182 -14.65 -2.60 8.28
C LEU A 182 -13.83 -3.88 8.18
N LEU A 183 -12.51 -3.73 8.15
CA LEU A 183 -11.52 -4.78 8.04
C LEU A 183 -10.33 -4.45 8.95
N SER A 184 -9.82 -5.45 9.65
CA SER A 184 -8.61 -5.29 10.49
C SER A 184 -7.78 -6.57 10.44
N ASN A 185 -6.70 -6.63 11.20
CA ASN A 185 -5.81 -7.79 11.31
C ASN A 185 -6.13 -8.65 12.52
N ARG A 186 -5.68 -9.90 12.47
CA ARG A 186 -5.54 -10.73 13.66
C ARG A 186 -4.50 -10.12 14.60
N GLY A 187 -4.71 -10.29 15.91
CA GLY A 187 -3.83 -9.69 16.92
C GLY A 187 -3.91 -8.16 16.95
N TYR A 188 -5.05 -7.58 16.56
CA TYR A 188 -5.31 -6.15 16.76
C TYR A 188 -5.31 -5.76 18.25
N ASP A 189 -5.51 -6.73 19.13
CA ASP A 189 -5.46 -6.67 20.59
C ASP A 189 -4.12 -7.15 21.17
N ALA A 190 -3.11 -7.34 20.31
CA ALA A 190 -1.74 -7.56 20.77
C ALA A 190 -1.10 -6.22 21.18
N THR A 191 0.03 -6.29 21.85
CA THR A 191 0.87 -5.13 22.15
C THR A 191 2.00 -4.99 21.13
N GLU A 192 2.69 -3.87 21.17
CA GLU A 192 3.78 -3.48 20.30
C GLU A 192 3.38 -3.65 18.83
N TYR A 193 4.11 -4.51 18.10
CA TYR A 193 3.84 -4.79 16.69
C TYR A 193 3.62 -6.29 16.48
N ASP A 194 3.01 -6.95 17.48
CA ASP A 194 2.78 -8.40 17.52
C ASP A 194 1.43 -8.82 16.90
N GLY A 195 0.67 -7.88 16.34
CA GLY A 195 -0.42 -8.16 15.43
C GLY A 195 0.06 -8.76 14.10
N ALA A 196 -0.87 -9.16 13.24
CA ALA A 196 -0.53 -9.82 11.99
C ALA A 196 0.41 -8.97 11.11
N SER A 197 1.25 -9.65 10.38
CA SER A 197 2.33 -9.08 9.59
C SER A 197 2.32 -9.54 8.14
N ASN A 198 2.93 -8.74 7.26
CA ASN A 198 3.07 -9.01 5.82
C ASN A 198 1.71 -9.22 5.11
N TRP A 199 0.71 -8.43 5.49
CA TRP A 199 -0.63 -8.52 4.91
C TRP A 199 -1.00 -7.24 4.15
N GLY A 200 -2.10 -7.28 3.41
CA GLY A 200 -2.53 -6.11 2.67
C GLY A 200 -3.92 -6.19 2.09
N VAL A 201 -4.38 -5.04 1.60
CA VAL A 201 -5.64 -4.87 0.89
C VAL A 201 -5.36 -4.13 -0.40
N CYS A 202 -5.77 -4.69 -1.52
CA CYS A 202 -5.41 -4.19 -2.84
C CYS A 202 -6.63 -4.11 -3.76
N ASN A 203 -6.72 -3.04 -4.54
CA ASN A 203 -7.69 -2.89 -5.65
C ASN A 203 -9.15 -3.06 -5.20
N VAL A 204 -9.58 -2.29 -4.21
CA VAL A 204 -10.96 -2.32 -3.70
C VAL A 204 -11.54 -0.93 -3.55
N ARG A 205 -12.86 -0.84 -3.67
CA ARG A 205 -13.63 0.29 -3.17
C ARG A 205 -14.08 0.00 -1.74
N VAL A 206 -13.94 0.98 -0.85
CA VAL A 206 -14.49 0.93 0.51
C VAL A 206 -15.66 1.90 0.61
N ASP A 207 -16.80 1.42 1.09
CA ASP A 207 -18.04 2.18 1.26
C ASP A 207 -18.57 1.94 2.67
N THR A 208 -18.28 2.86 3.57
CA THR A 208 -18.25 2.63 5.02
C THR A 208 -19.13 3.60 5.80
N PRO A 209 -20.41 3.81 5.45
CA PRO A 209 -21.25 4.83 6.06
C PRO A 209 -21.50 4.62 7.56
N LYS A 210 -21.23 3.42 8.10
CA LYS A 210 -21.39 3.08 9.52
C LYS A 210 -20.10 2.55 10.18
N THR A 211 -18.97 2.56 9.48
CA THR A 211 -17.73 1.94 9.97
C THR A 211 -16.55 2.87 9.73
N THR A 212 -15.50 2.71 10.53
CA THR A 212 -14.15 3.06 10.05
C THR A 212 -13.74 2.04 8.99
N GLY A 213 -12.95 2.42 7.99
CA GLY A 213 -12.56 1.52 6.91
C GLY A 213 -11.52 0.48 7.32
N ILE A 214 -10.39 0.48 6.64
CA ILE A 214 -9.31 -0.48 6.86
C ILE A 214 -8.47 0.01 8.05
N MET A 215 -8.40 -0.80 9.10
CA MET A 215 -7.72 -0.44 10.34
C MET A 215 -6.63 -1.45 10.70
N PRO A 216 -5.38 -1.26 10.23
CA PRO A 216 -4.22 -1.95 10.79
C PRO A 216 -4.01 -1.53 12.24
N ALA A 217 -3.89 -2.49 13.15
CA ALA A 217 -3.70 -2.28 14.59
C ALA A 217 -2.59 -3.21 15.12
N HIS A 218 -1.57 -2.64 15.77
CA HIS A 218 -0.36 -3.36 16.21
C HIS A 218 0.29 -4.22 15.12
N ALA A 219 0.09 -3.84 13.86
CA ALA A 219 0.51 -4.63 12.71
C ALA A 219 1.92 -4.24 12.23
N ALA A 220 2.53 -5.10 11.43
CA ALA A 220 3.82 -4.84 10.80
C ALA A 220 3.81 -5.18 9.31
N ASN A 221 4.45 -4.34 8.49
CA ASN A 221 4.63 -4.58 7.05
C ASN A 221 3.27 -4.72 6.32
N VAL A 222 2.46 -3.66 6.37
CA VAL A 222 1.12 -3.65 5.77
C VAL A 222 1.14 -2.91 4.45
N ARG A 223 0.50 -3.49 3.42
CA ARG A 223 0.36 -2.86 2.09
C ARG A 223 -1.10 -2.56 1.80
N LEU A 224 -1.45 -1.29 1.68
CA LEU A 224 -2.74 -0.83 1.20
C LEU A 224 -2.54 -0.21 -0.17
N GLU A 225 -3.18 -0.75 -1.20
CA GLU A 225 -2.92 -0.32 -2.58
C GLU A 225 -4.19 -0.16 -3.40
N ASN A 226 -4.27 0.91 -4.18
CA ASN A 226 -5.39 1.21 -5.05
C ASN A 226 -6.73 1.14 -4.31
N ILE A 227 -6.83 1.91 -3.23
CA ILE A 227 -8.01 2.00 -2.38
C ILE A 227 -8.88 3.18 -2.82
N TYR A 228 -10.15 2.91 -3.12
CA TYR A 228 -11.11 3.92 -3.52
C TYR A 228 -12.14 4.13 -2.41
N GLY A 229 -12.02 5.22 -1.67
CA GLY A 229 -12.93 5.60 -0.60
C GLY A 229 -14.17 6.33 -1.11
N ASP A 230 -15.34 5.84 -0.72
CA ASP A 230 -16.64 6.47 -0.95
C ASP A 230 -17.17 7.12 0.32
N HIS A 231 -18.24 6.60 0.95
CA HIS A 231 -18.69 7.08 2.26
C HIS A 231 -17.78 6.56 3.36
N THR A 232 -17.55 7.34 4.41
CA THR A 232 -17.01 6.83 5.67
C THR A 232 -17.73 7.42 6.87
N TYR A 233 -17.72 6.69 7.97
CA TYR A 233 -18.20 7.20 9.24
C TYR A 233 -17.14 8.09 9.88
N ASN A 234 -15.92 7.58 10.04
CA ASN A 234 -14.77 8.33 10.58
C ASN A 234 -13.65 8.46 9.53
N HIS A 235 -13.01 7.34 9.18
CA HIS A 235 -11.83 7.29 8.32
C HIS A 235 -11.95 6.15 7.31
N HIS A 236 -11.42 6.27 6.10
CA HIS A 236 -11.30 5.11 5.19
C HIS A 236 -10.10 4.23 5.55
N ILE A 237 -9.03 4.86 6.03
CA ILE A 237 -7.81 4.19 6.48
C ILE A 237 -7.45 4.79 7.82
N ASP A 238 -7.26 3.92 8.81
CA ASP A 238 -6.94 4.30 10.19
C ASP A 238 -5.80 3.42 10.70
N VAL A 239 -4.58 3.95 10.65
CA VAL A 239 -3.37 3.18 11.00
C VAL A 239 -3.08 3.37 12.48
N VAL A 240 -3.37 2.35 13.28
CA VAL A 240 -3.31 2.40 14.75
C VAL A 240 -2.09 1.62 15.26
N SER A 241 -1.19 2.26 16.01
CA SER A 241 -0.01 1.67 16.65
C SER A 241 0.76 0.66 15.77
N SER A 242 0.87 0.94 14.47
CA SER A 242 1.39 -0.01 13.48
C SER A 242 2.72 0.48 12.89
N LYS A 243 3.50 -0.45 12.31
CA LYS A 243 4.75 -0.09 11.63
C LYS A 243 4.89 -0.60 10.20
N ASN A 244 5.66 0.14 9.41
CA ASN A 244 5.95 -0.22 8.02
C ASN A 244 4.67 -0.36 7.19
N VAL A 245 3.74 0.60 7.34
CA VAL A 245 2.48 0.64 6.59
C VAL A 245 2.64 1.52 5.36
N VAL A 246 2.36 0.99 4.18
CA VAL A 246 2.40 1.74 2.92
C VAL A 246 1.00 1.81 2.33
N VAL A 247 0.51 3.03 2.13
CA VAL A 247 -0.69 3.36 1.36
C VAL A 247 -0.24 3.94 0.02
N ASP A 248 -0.48 3.23 -1.08
CA ASP A 248 -0.04 3.57 -2.43
C ASP A 248 -1.23 3.57 -3.41
N GLY A 249 -1.60 4.73 -3.94
CA GLY A 249 -2.79 4.83 -4.79
C GLY A 249 -4.05 4.89 -3.94
N TYR A 250 -4.40 6.08 -3.45
CA TYR A 250 -5.61 6.30 -2.65
C TYR A 250 -6.46 7.43 -3.22
N TRP A 251 -7.77 7.21 -3.34
CA TRP A 251 -8.71 8.23 -3.81
C TRP A 251 -9.91 8.31 -2.88
N ALA A 252 -10.22 9.49 -2.36
CA ALA A 252 -11.42 9.74 -1.54
C ALA A 252 -12.34 10.74 -2.24
N THR A 253 -13.57 10.32 -2.54
CA THR A 253 -14.62 11.21 -3.09
C THR A 253 -15.57 11.73 -2.02
N ARG A 254 -15.47 11.23 -0.78
CA ARG A 254 -16.09 11.80 0.42
C ARG A 254 -15.17 11.56 1.62
N GLY A 255 -15.35 12.35 2.67
CA GLY A 255 -14.78 12.13 3.99
C GLY A 255 -15.79 11.55 4.96
N GLY A 256 -15.49 11.63 6.26
CA GLY A 256 -16.37 11.08 7.27
C GLY A 256 -17.62 11.91 7.49
N GLU A 257 -18.48 11.45 8.38
CA GLU A 257 -19.71 12.15 8.76
C GLU A 257 -19.79 12.34 10.30
N SER A 258 -18.78 11.90 11.03
CA SER A 258 -18.62 12.09 12.47
C SER A 258 -17.81 13.35 12.80
N GLY A 259 -17.71 13.71 14.09
CA GLY A 259 -17.08 14.95 14.56
C GLY A 259 -15.57 14.91 14.79
N SER A 260 -14.81 14.23 13.93
CA SER A 260 -13.33 14.24 13.88
C SER A 260 -12.88 13.55 12.58
N ASP A 261 -13.45 13.94 11.45
CA ASP A 261 -13.35 13.14 10.25
C ASP A 261 -12.16 13.49 9.36
N ALA A 262 -11.41 12.45 9.02
CA ALA A 262 -10.29 12.51 8.09
C ALA A 262 -10.31 11.23 7.24
N PRO A 263 -10.33 11.30 5.90
CA PRO A 263 -10.28 10.10 5.07
C PRO A 263 -9.09 9.17 5.40
N VAL A 264 -7.94 9.74 5.79
CA VAL A 264 -6.77 8.97 6.27
C VAL A 264 -6.33 9.47 7.63
N GLN A 265 -6.14 8.54 8.55
CA GLN A 265 -5.61 8.81 9.88
C GLN A 265 -4.39 7.93 10.19
N PHE A 266 -3.40 8.53 10.85
CA PHE A 266 -2.33 7.85 11.56
C PHE A 266 -2.55 8.10 13.05
N ASP A 267 -2.81 7.03 13.79
CA ASP A 267 -3.26 7.03 15.18
C ASP A 267 -2.31 6.15 16.03
N ALA A 268 -2.19 6.42 17.33
CA ALA A 268 -1.56 5.51 18.28
C ALA A 268 -2.50 5.22 19.46
N GLN A 269 -2.67 3.93 19.75
CA GLN A 269 -3.39 3.48 20.92
C GLN A 269 -2.58 3.77 22.18
N TYR A 270 -3.09 4.66 23.02
CA TYR A 270 -2.45 5.05 24.27
C TYR A 270 -3.28 4.63 25.49
N SER A 271 -2.65 4.62 26.66
CA SER A 271 -3.28 4.24 27.93
C SER A 271 -4.56 5.03 28.21
N GLY A 272 -5.71 4.35 28.20
CA GLY A 272 -7.03 4.92 28.49
C GLY A 272 -7.80 5.38 27.25
N ALA A 273 -7.30 5.09 26.05
CA ALA A 273 -8.04 5.27 24.82
C ALA A 273 -9.31 4.40 24.82
N SER A 274 -10.40 4.94 24.27
CA SER A 274 -11.71 4.25 24.23
C SER A 274 -12.28 4.11 22.82
N TRP A 275 -11.43 4.32 21.83
CA TRP A 275 -11.68 4.21 20.40
C TRP A 275 -10.77 3.14 19.81
N ASN A 276 -10.86 2.95 18.50
CA ASN A 276 -10.19 1.90 17.74
C ASN A 276 -10.58 0.50 18.20
N GLY A 277 -11.40 -0.16 17.39
CA GLY A 277 -11.71 -1.53 17.68
C GLY A 277 -12.58 -2.19 16.64
N VAL A 278 -12.81 -3.47 16.89
CA VAL A 278 -13.45 -4.38 15.95
C VAL A 278 -14.81 -4.80 16.48
N TRP A 279 -15.71 -5.11 15.56
CA TRP A 279 -17.01 -5.69 15.87
C TRP A 279 -17.05 -7.13 15.38
N ASP A 280 -17.19 -8.09 16.29
CA ASP A 280 -17.17 -9.51 15.90
C ASP A 280 -18.55 -10.06 15.47
N GLY A 281 -19.56 -9.18 15.38
CA GLY A 281 -20.95 -9.56 15.15
C GLY A 281 -21.78 -9.66 16.43
N SER A 282 -21.13 -9.66 17.60
CA SER A 282 -21.79 -9.76 18.91
C SER A 282 -21.20 -8.84 19.96
N GLU A 283 -19.88 -8.63 19.95
CA GLU A 283 -19.17 -7.83 20.93
C GLU A 283 -18.21 -6.86 20.23
N TYR A 284 -18.09 -5.68 20.84
CA TYR A 284 -17.04 -4.72 20.53
C TYR A 284 -15.80 -5.03 21.36
N THR A 285 -14.64 -5.04 20.71
CA THR A 285 -13.36 -5.19 21.40
C THR A 285 -12.40 -4.11 20.94
N LEU A 286 -11.77 -3.45 21.91
CA LEU A 286 -10.79 -2.40 21.70
C LEU A 286 -9.45 -3.00 21.26
N VAL A 287 -8.70 -2.19 20.52
CA VAL A 287 -7.24 -2.34 20.39
C VAL A 287 -6.61 -2.25 21.78
N GLU A 288 -5.54 -3.00 22.03
CA GLU A 288 -4.91 -3.02 23.36
C GLU A 288 -4.13 -1.72 23.61
N ASP A 289 -4.35 -1.11 24.77
CA ASP A 289 -3.64 0.11 25.15
C ASP A 289 -2.21 -0.18 25.61
N ASP A 290 -1.21 0.35 24.92
CA ASP A 290 0.19 0.14 25.31
C ASP A 290 1.18 1.27 24.97
N ASP A 291 0.67 2.41 24.50
CA ASP A 291 1.46 3.58 24.10
C ASP A 291 2.44 3.30 22.93
N THR A 292 2.21 2.25 22.15
CA THR A 292 3.04 1.94 20.99
C THR A 292 2.86 2.99 19.89
N PRO A 293 3.95 3.62 19.41
CA PRO A 293 3.84 4.63 18.36
C PRO A 293 3.47 4.03 17.01
N THR A 294 2.72 4.77 16.21
CA THR A 294 2.62 4.52 14.77
C THR A 294 3.88 5.02 14.10
N ARG A 295 4.55 4.14 13.32
CA ARG A 295 5.87 4.48 12.79
C ARG A 295 6.24 3.93 11.42
N ASN A 296 7.10 4.67 10.73
CA ASN A 296 7.60 4.29 9.40
C ASN A 296 6.44 3.98 8.44
N CYS A 297 5.50 4.91 8.35
CA CYS A 297 4.32 4.77 7.52
C CYS A 297 4.38 5.78 6.36
N THR A 298 3.88 5.37 5.20
CA THR A 298 3.90 6.20 3.98
C THR A 298 2.51 6.26 3.36
N LEU A 299 2.01 7.46 3.12
CA LEU A 299 0.90 7.73 2.21
C LEU A 299 1.48 8.37 0.94
N LYS A 300 1.24 7.75 -0.23
CA LYS A 300 1.72 8.27 -1.51
C LYS A 300 0.75 8.03 -2.66
N ASN A 301 0.90 8.81 -3.73
CA ASN A 301 0.08 8.74 -4.94
C ASN A 301 -1.42 8.85 -4.61
N PHE A 302 -1.82 9.97 -4.01
CA PHE A 302 -3.18 10.08 -3.47
C PHE A 302 -3.93 11.34 -3.91
N GLU A 303 -5.26 11.23 -3.89
CA GLU A 303 -6.19 12.33 -4.14
C GLU A 303 -7.33 12.29 -3.12
N ILE A 304 -7.46 13.35 -2.32
CA ILE A 304 -8.55 13.55 -1.37
C ILE A 304 -9.34 14.75 -1.87
N ALA A 305 -10.47 14.47 -2.53
CA ALA A 305 -11.38 15.46 -3.10
C ALA A 305 -12.83 15.18 -2.66
N PRO A 306 -13.11 15.24 -1.35
CA PRO A 306 -14.41 14.92 -0.78
C PRO A 306 -15.50 15.93 -1.17
N GLU A 307 -16.67 15.43 -1.54
CA GLU A 307 -17.84 16.26 -1.88
C GLU A 307 -18.58 16.81 -0.63
N ASN A 308 -18.32 16.23 0.55
CA ASN A 308 -19.07 16.52 1.79
C ASN A 308 -18.31 17.40 2.80
N GLY A 309 -17.10 17.87 2.47
CA GLY A 309 -16.35 18.79 3.32
C GLY A 309 -15.94 18.23 4.68
N PRO A 310 -15.10 17.17 4.75
CA PRO A 310 -14.58 16.70 6.03
C PRO A 310 -13.77 17.77 6.74
N GLU A 311 -13.64 17.65 8.05
CA GLU A 311 -12.78 18.53 8.84
C GLU A 311 -11.34 18.47 8.32
N HIS A 312 -10.83 17.26 8.06
CA HIS A 312 -9.43 17.04 7.70
C HIS A 312 -9.25 16.15 6.46
N GLY A 313 -8.10 16.27 5.81
CA GLY A 313 -7.70 15.35 4.73
C GLY A 313 -6.88 14.18 5.26
N VAL A 314 -5.73 14.51 5.85
CA VAL A 314 -4.85 13.57 6.57
C VAL A 314 -4.67 14.05 8.00
N HIS A 315 -4.83 13.15 8.96
CA HIS A 315 -4.75 13.47 10.38
C HIS A 315 -3.74 12.58 11.09
N LEU A 316 -2.75 13.17 11.74
CA LEU A 316 -1.91 12.54 12.74
C LEU A 316 -2.56 12.83 14.09
N HIS A 317 -3.20 11.81 14.63
CA HIS A 317 -4.04 11.90 15.81
C HIS A 317 -3.45 11.03 16.91
N HIS A 318 -3.65 11.42 18.16
CA HIS A 318 -3.44 10.63 19.37
C HIS A 318 -2.06 9.95 19.53
N GLY A 319 -1.34 10.34 20.59
CA GLY A 319 -0.13 9.67 21.04
C GLY A 319 1.13 10.07 20.27
N SER A 320 1.85 9.08 19.72
CA SER A 320 3.20 9.27 19.16
C SER A 320 3.27 8.76 17.71
N ASN A 321 3.71 9.63 16.82
CA ASN A 321 3.83 9.37 15.39
C ASN A 321 5.28 9.61 14.93
N GLU A 322 5.94 8.56 14.40
CA GLU A 322 7.38 8.61 14.06
C GLU A 322 7.65 8.20 12.60
N SER A 323 8.47 8.95 11.86
CA SER A 323 8.85 8.60 10.49
C SER A 323 7.63 8.45 9.55
N ILE A 324 6.68 9.38 9.64
CA ILE A 324 5.51 9.42 8.75
C ILE A 324 5.88 10.19 7.48
N THR A 325 5.57 9.64 6.32
CA THR A 325 5.77 10.27 5.02
C THR A 325 4.44 10.45 4.29
N ILE A 326 4.13 11.67 3.88
CA ILE A 326 2.96 12.01 3.06
C ILE A 326 3.48 12.64 1.77
N MET A 327 3.28 12.00 0.61
CA MET A 327 3.88 12.50 -0.63
C MET A 327 3.07 12.26 -1.90
N ASP A 328 3.44 12.95 -2.98
CA ASP A 328 2.85 12.81 -4.33
C ASP A 328 1.30 12.88 -4.28
N GLY A 329 0.78 13.99 -3.73
CA GLY A 329 -0.59 14.05 -3.22
C GLY A 329 -1.37 15.31 -3.55
N TYR A 330 -2.70 15.18 -3.61
CA TYR A 330 -3.62 16.30 -3.78
C TYR A 330 -4.74 16.25 -2.73
N ILE A 331 -4.99 17.36 -2.02
CA ILE A 331 -6.05 17.49 -1.01
C ILE A 331 -6.84 18.77 -1.26
N THR A 332 -8.16 18.67 -1.32
CA THR A 332 -9.07 19.80 -1.51
C THR A 332 -10.37 19.67 -0.74
N GLY A 333 -11.06 20.79 -0.52
CA GLY A 333 -12.41 20.79 0.00
C GLY A 333 -12.54 20.46 1.49
N CYS A 334 -11.46 20.41 2.27
CA CYS A 334 -11.55 20.24 3.72
C CYS A 334 -12.08 21.52 4.39
N GLU A 335 -13.05 21.35 5.30
CA GLU A 335 -13.65 22.45 6.06
C GLU A 335 -12.66 23.12 7.00
N TYR A 336 -11.69 22.36 7.56
CA TYR A 336 -10.67 22.91 8.44
C TYR A 336 -9.27 22.87 7.84
N THR A 337 -8.62 21.71 7.74
CA THR A 337 -7.18 21.62 7.41
C THR A 337 -6.88 20.44 6.51
N ALA A 338 -6.10 20.62 5.45
CA ALA A 338 -5.70 19.52 4.59
C ALA A 338 -4.84 18.47 5.31
N ILE A 339 -3.79 18.89 6.02
CA ILE A 339 -2.95 18.01 6.86
C ILE A 339 -2.89 18.53 8.29
N ARG A 340 -3.32 17.70 9.24
CA ARG A 340 -3.44 18.05 10.66
C ARG A 340 -2.56 17.14 11.52
N ALA A 341 -1.89 17.72 12.51
CA ALA A 341 -1.48 17.01 13.72
C ALA A 341 -2.05 17.74 14.93
N ASP A 342 -2.50 17.03 15.96
CA ASP A 342 -3.03 17.66 17.17
C ASP A 342 -1.96 18.30 18.05
N SER A 343 -2.38 19.14 18.98
CA SER A 343 -1.48 19.99 19.78
C SER A 343 -0.67 19.22 20.82
N ASP A 344 -1.15 18.08 21.27
CA ASP A 344 -0.54 17.23 22.29
C ASP A 344 0.29 16.08 21.71
N GLU A 345 0.35 16.01 20.38
CA GLU A 345 1.00 14.91 19.66
C GLU A 345 2.52 15.05 19.62
N ALA A 346 3.20 13.97 20.02
CA ALA A 346 4.61 13.79 19.77
C ALA A 346 4.81 13.34 18.31
N VAL A 347 5.49 14.19 17.53
CA VAL A 347 5.76 13.94 16.11
C VAL A 347 7.27 13.97 15.91
N ALA A 348 7.80 12.89 15.32
CA ALA A 348 9.21 12.77 14.99
C ALA A 348 9.40 12.35 13.53
N ASP A 349 10.37 12.95 12.83
CA ASP A 349 10.79 12.53 11.49
C ASP A 349 9.63 12.59 10.45
N LEU A 350 8.79 13.63 10.52
CA LEU A 350 7.65 13.83 9.60
C LEU A 350 8.12 14.41 8.27
N THR A 351 7.77 13.77 7.16
CA THR A 351 8.04 14.25 5.80
C THR A 351 6.75 14.51 5.03
N ILE A 352 6.62 15.71 4.45
CA ILE A 352 5.56 16.09 3.52
C ILE A 352 6.22 16.57 2.21
N ASP A 353 6.03 15.86 1.10
CA ASP A 353 6.74 16.15 -0.16
C ASP A 353 5.84 16.05 -1.40
N ASP A 354 5.93 17.03 -2.31
CA ASP A 354 5.12 17.07 -3.54
C ASP A 354 3.60 16.97 -3.27
N VAL A 355 3.12 17.74 -2.29
CA VAL A 355 1.70 17.78 -1.91
C VAL A 355 1.05 19.11 -2.30
N SER A 356 -0.13 19.05 -2.89
CA SER A 356 -0.97 20.20 -3.19
C SER A 356 -2.20 20.24 -2.26
N CYS A 357 -2.26 21.24 -1.38
CA CYS A 357 -3.40 21.55 -0.51
C CYS A 357 -4.17 22.74 -1.08
N ILE A 358 -5.20 22.49 -1.89
CA ILE A 358 -5.91 23.51 -2.67
C ILE A 358 -7.35 23.68 -2.20
N ASP A 359 -7.83 24.91 -2.04
CA ASP A 359 -9.22 25.23 -1.66
C ASP A 359 -9.65 24.51 -0.37
N ASN A 360 -8.79 24.62 0.65
CA ASN A 360 -9.07 24.20 2.02
C ASN A 360 -9.09 25.44 2.92
N ALA A 361 -9.76 25.40 4.08
CA ALA A 361 -9.71 26.54 5.00
C ALA A 361 -8.28 26.81 5.51
N ARG A 362 -7.47 25.75 5.69
CA ARG A 362 -6.02 25.76 5.97
C ARG A 362 -5.30 24.69 5.17
N GLY A 363 -4.02 24.94 4.87
CA GLY A 363 -3.14 23.94 4.25
C GLY A 363 -2.66 22.91 5.28
N ILE A 364 -1.60 23.25 5.99
CA ILE A 364 -0.95 22.36 6.95
C ILE A 364 -0.99 23.00 8.34
N THR A 365 -1.51 22.27 9.33
CA THR A 365 -1.53 22.70 10.74
C THR A 365 -1.03 21.59 11.64
N LEU A 366 0.22 21.69 12.08
CA LEU A 366 0.84 20.77 13.03
C LEU A 366 0.76 21.42 14.41
N GLY A 367 -0.34 21.18 15.15
CA GLY A 367 -0.84 21.94 16.31
C GLY A 367 0.19 22.50 17.32
N HIS A 368 -0.23 23.45 18.15
CA HIS A 368 0.69 24.15 19.05
C HIS A 368 1.25 23.22 20.13
N VAL A 369 2.57 23.16 20.26
CA VAL A 369 3.28 22.49 21.35
C VAL A 369 4.58 23.25 21.61
N GLU A 370 4.95 23.44 22.88
CA GLU A 370 6.15 24.21 23.25
C GLU A 370 7.46 23.46 22.94
N SER A 371 7.44 22.12 22.94
CA SER A 371 8.62 21.28 22.65
C SER A 371 8.23 19.81 22.53
N GLY A 372 9.19 18.95 22.16
CA GLY A 372 9.04 17.49 22.16
C GLY A 372 8.84 16.89 20.78
N ARG A 373 8.72 17.71 19.74
CA ARG A 373 8.77 17.26 18.34
C ARG A 373 10.18 17.40 17.80
N ARG A 374 10.50 16.61 16.79
CA ARG A 374 11.83 16.63 16.16
C ARG A 374 11.74 16.31 14.68
N GLU A 375 12.64 16.91 13.91
CA GLU A 375 12.86 16.60 12.49
C GLU A 375 11.58 16.69 11.63
N LEU A 376 11.25 17.90 11.18
CA LEU A 376 10.21 18.15 10.19
C LEU A 376 10.82 18.41 8.81
N THR A 377 10.37 17.72 7.77
CA THR A 377 10.68 18.05 6.38
C THR A 377 9.41 18.38 5.61
N ILE A 378 9.36 19.56 4.99
CA ILE A 378 8.29 19.94 4.04
C ILE A 378 8.96 20.40 2.74
N SER A 379 8.68 19.72 1.63
CA SER A 379 9.23 20.08 0.32
C SER A 379 8.21 20.09 -0.80
N ASN A 380 8.46 20.92 -1.81
CA ASN A 380 7.71 20.95 -3.08
C ASN A 380 6.18 21.05 -2.88
N THR A 381 5.75 21.80 -1.87
CA THR A 381 4.35 21.84 -1.42
C THR A 381 3.66 23.12 -1.87
N THR A 382 2.43 23.01 -2.36
CA THR A 382 1.59 24.15 -2.71
C THR A 382 0.36 24.20 -1.80
N ILE A 383 0.20 25.30 -1.07
CA ILE A 383 -0.99 25.62 -0.28
C ILE A 383 -1.66 26.82 -0.92
N ARG A 384 -2.91 26.68 -1.34
CA ARG A 384 -3.61 27.79 -1.99
C ARG A 384 -5.10 27.76 -1.73
N THR A 385 -5.68 28.94 -1.52
CA THR A 385 -7.12 29.16 -1.44
C THR A 385 -7.44 30.52 -2.05
N ASP A 386 -8.39 30.56 -2.99
CA ASP A 386 -8.85 31.82 -3.60
C ASP A 386 -10.03 32.46 -2.82
N GLY A 387 -10.72 31.67 -1.98
CA GLY A 387 -11.91 32.11 -1.25
C GLY A 387 -11.59 32.78 0.09
N SER A 388 -11.85 34.10 0.20
CA SER A 388 -11.72 34.84 1.47
C SER A 388 -12.62 34.34 2.57
N ASP A 389 -13.80 33.82 2.21
CA ASP A 389 -14.78 33.30 3.17
C ASP A 389 -14.42 31.88 3.65
N LEU A 390 -13.51 31.20 2.93
CA LEU A 390 -13.02 29.87 3.26
C LEU A 390 -11.72 29.94 4.07
N ALA A 391 -10.79 30.80 3.68
CA ALA A 391 -9.48 30.91 4.32
C ALA A 391 -9.59 31.27 5.81
N ALA A 392 -8.93 30.50 6.68
CA ALA A 392 -8.99 30.68 8.12
C ALA A 392 -7.61 30.52 8.77
N GLY A 393 -7.21 31.42 9.67
CA GLY A 393 -5.94 31.27 10.38
C GLY A 393 -4.74 31.36 9.43
N SER A 394 -3.89 30.33 9.38
CA SER A 394 -2.71 30.32 8.50
C SER A 394 -2.72 29.22 7.45
N GLY A 395 -2.06 29.49 6.33
CA GLY A 395 -1.85 28.48 5.29
C GLY A 395 -0.96 27.34 5.79
N LEU A 396 0.19 27.69 6.40
CA LEU A 396 1.12 26.76 7.05
C LEU A 396 1.35 27.16 8.52
N TYR A 397 1.18 26.20 9.42
CA TYR A 397 1.48 26.32 10.84
C TYR A 397 2.21 25.08 11.37
N ALA A 398 3.31 25.30 12.08
CA ALA A 398 3.98 24.26 12.87
C ALA A 398 4.57 24.85 14.15
N ALA A 399 4.68 24.02 15.20
CA ALA A 399 5.31 24.41 16.45
C ALA A 399 6.06 23.26 17.13
N GLY A 400 7.06 23.62 17.94
CA GLY A 400 7.70 22.73 18.92
C GLY A 400 8.73 21.74 18.36
N PHE A 401 9.24 21.96 17.14
CA PHE A 401 10.20 21.07 16.50
C PHE A 401 11.65 21.49 16.79
N ASP A 402 12.44 20.53 17.28
CA ASP A 402 13.90 20.57 17.26
C ASP A 402 14.40 20.02 15.91
N GLY A 403 14.77 20.92 15.01
CA GLY A 403 15.16 20.61 13.64
C GLY A 403 13.98 20.61 12.65
N ALA A 404 14.01 21.54 11.70
CA ALA A 404 13.05 21.56 10.58
C ALA A 404 13.69 22.06 9.28
N ALA A 405 13.32 21.46 8.15
CA ALA A 405 13.73 21.85 6.82
C ALA A 405 12.50 22.03 5.91
N ILE A 406 12.30 23.26 5.43
CA ILE A 406 11.18 23.63 4.57
C ILE A 406 11.73 24.18 3.26
N SER A 407 11.34 23.60 2.12
CA SER A 407 11.88 24.01 0.82
C SER A 407 10.88 23.99 -0.32
N ASN A 408 11.00 24.94 -1.26
CA ASN A 408 10.13 25.02 -2.45
C ASN A 408 8.63 25.00 -2.09
N VAL A 409 8.22 25.79 -1.10
CA VAL A 409 6.83 25.87 -0.64
C VAL A 409 6.19 27.16 -1.13
N VAL A 410 4.96 27.04 -1.66
CA VAL A 410 4.12 28.19 -2.03
C VAL A 410 2.90 28.21 -1.13
N VAL A 411 2.66 29.34 -0.46
CA VAL A 411 1.42 29.65 0.25
C VAL A 411 0.79 30.87 -0.42
N ASP A 412 -0.34 30.69 -1.10
CA ASP A 412 -1.04 31.76 -1.84
C ASP A 412 -2.52 31.81 -1.45
N GLY A 413 -2.94 32.84 -0.72
CA GLY A 413 -4.35 33.01 -0.40
C GLY A 413 -4.62 34.00 0.73
N PRO A 414 -5.88 34.41 0.91
CA PRO A 414 -6.31 35.41 1.89
C PRO A 414 -6.41 34.84 3.31
N PHE A 415 -5.40 34.07 3.73
CA PHE A 415 -5.25 33.61 5.12
C PHE A 415 -5.04 34.81 6.06
N THR A 416 -5.21 34.64 7.36
CA THR A 416 -4.76 35.67 8.33
C THR A 416 -3.24 35.85 8.17
N ASN A 417 -2.48 34.76 8.24
CA ASN A 417 -1.05 34.77 7.96
C ASN A 417 -0.74 33.71 6.92
N ALA A 418 0.24 33.90 6.05
CA ALA A 418 0.60 32.83 5.13
C ALA A 418 1.30 31.70 5.90
N ILE A 419 2.34 32.03 6.66
CA ILE A 419 3.17 31.08 7.40
C ILE A 419 3.35 31.55 8.84
N ILE A 420 3.13 30.65 9.81
CA ILE A 420 3.34 30.90 11.25
C ILE A 420 4.18 29.77 11.86
N PHE A 421 5.16 30.15 12.69
CA PHE A 421 5.93 29.21 13.51
C PHE A 421 6.04 29.67 14.97
N ASP A 422 6.08 28.71 15.87
CA ASP A 422 6.31 28.87 17.31
C ASP A 422 7.28 27.81 17.82
N ASP A 423 8.16 28.14 18.75
CA ASP A 423 9.01 27.18 19.47
C ASP A 423 9.76 26.23 18.51
N MET A 424 10.42 26.80 17.50
CA MET A 424 11.17 26.04 16.49
C MET A 424 12.67 26.26 16.68
N ASP A 425 13.42 25.17 16.86
CA ASP A 425 14.88 25.21 16.91
C ASP A 425 15.47 24.73 15.57
N ASP A 426 16.56 25.36 15.12
CA ASP A 426 17.25 25.07 13.85
C ASP A 426 16.33 24.98 12.62
N LEU A 427 15.39 25.92 12.46
CA LEU A 427 14.50 25.99 11.30
C LEU A 427 15.23 26.50 10.05
N LYS A 428 15.27 25.69 8.99
CA LYS A 428 15.87 26.02 7.70
C LYS A 428 14.80 26.18 6.63
N MET A 429 14.74 27.34 5.99
CA MET A 429 13.75 27.67 4.96
C MET A 429 14.43 28.12 3.66
N SER A 430 14.04 27.55 2.51
CA SER A 430 14.57 27.96 1.20
C SER A 430 13.57 27.88 0.06
N GLY A 431 13.50 28.88 -0.83
CA GLY A 431 12.62 28.82 -1.99
C GLY A 431 11.14 28.97 -1.62
N ILE A 432 10.83 29.85 -0.66
CA ILE A 432 9.48 29.96 -0.09
C ILE A 432 8.75 31.18 -0.65
N THR A 433 7.49 31.01 -1.08
CA THR A 433 6.61 32.12 -1.46
C THR A 433 5.44 32.22 -0.49
N ALA A 434 5.27 33.37 0.14
CA ALA A 434 4.11 33.74 0.96
C ALA A 434 3.38 34.89 0.26
N LYS A 435 2.15 34.66 -0.22
CA LYS A 435 1.40 35.62 -1.03
C LYS A 435 -0.05 35.77 -0.60
N GLY A 436 -0.52 37.01 -0.55
CA GLY A 436 -1.91 37.37 -0.30
C GLY A 436 -2.46 37.30 1.13
N PRO A 437 -1.68 37.06 2.21
CA PRO A 437 -2.29 37.02 3.54
C PRO A 437 -2.77 38.41 3.97
N ASN A 438 -3.85 38.44 4.75
CA ASN A 438 -4.47 39.66 5.26
C ASN A 438 -3.61 40.38 6.33
N ASP A 439 -2.69 39.66 6.97
CA ASP A 439 -1.76 40.18 7.97
C ASP A 439 -0.32 39.93 7.48
N GLN A 440 0.32 38.85 7.90
CA GLN A 440 1.78 38.68 7.75
C GLN A 440 2.14 37.57 6.78
N GLY A 441 3.20 37.78 5.99
CA GLY A 441 3.79 36.78 5.10
C GLY A 441 4.47 35.65 5.89
N PHE A 442 5.55 36.00 6.59
CA PHE A 442 6.30 35.10 7.46
C PHE A 442 6.20 35.58 8.92
N ARG A 443 5.54 34.81 9.77
CA ARG A 443 5.39 35.13 11.19
C ARG A 443 6.16 34.14 12.07
N PHE A 444 7.31 34.55 12.56
CA PHE A 444 8.07 33.83 13.58
C PHE A 444 7.64 34.38 14.94
N ARG A 445 6.66 33.73 15.58
CA ARG A 445 5.86 34.37 16.63
C ARG A 445 6.55 34.35 18.00
N GLU A 446 7.08 33.20 18.42
CA GLU A 446 7.75 33.06 19.72
C GLU A 446 8.81 31.96 19.67
N ASN A 447 9.99 32.21 20.25
CA ASN A 447 11.09 31.24 20.40
C ASN A 447 11.48 30.49 19.11
N VAL A 448 11.61 31.21 17.99
CA VAL A 448 12.00 30.61 16.70
C VAL A 448 13.43 30.98 16.32
N ASP A 449 14.31 30.00 16.15
CA ASP A 449 15.62 30.18 15.48
C ASP A 449 15.51 29.74 14.02
N VAL A 450 15.63 30.68 13.08
CA VAL A 450 15.37 30.42 11.64
C VAL A 450 16.43 31.02 10.72
N THR A 451 16.81 30.23 9.71
CA THR A 451 17.50 30.68 8.51
C THR A 451 16.58 30.67 7.29
N LEU A 452 16.20 31.84 6.77
CA LEU A 452 15.33 32.03 5.62
C LEU A 452 16.11 32.50 4.38
N THR A 453 16.10 31.71 3.31
CA THR A 453 16.80 32.03 2.06
C THR A 453 15.91 31.97 0.84
N THR A 454 16.19 32.77 -0.19
CA THR A 454 15.49 32.69 -1.50
C THR A 454 13.97 32.71 -1.31
N ALA A 455 13.46 33.75 -0.67
CA ALA A 455 12.05 33.82 -0.30
C ALA A 455 11.35 35.02 -0.95
N ARG A 456 10.02 34.97 -0.99
CA ARG A 456 9.18 36.06 -1.49
C ARG A 456 7.99 36.27 -0.57
N ALA A 457 7.84 37.49 -0.06
CA ALA A 457 6.62 37.97 0.56
C ALA A 457 5.93 38.92 -0.42
N ALA A 458 4.68 38.64 -0.78
CA ALA A 458 3.93 39.44 -1.73
C ALA A 458 2.50 39.72 -1.26
N ASP A 459 1.99 40.91 -1.53
CA ASP A 459 0.60 41.28 -1.28
C ASP A 459 0.17 41.02 0.18
N CYS A 460 1.03 41.38 1.16
CA CYS A 460 0.80 41.14 2.58
C CYS A 460 0.16 42.37 3.23
N GLY A 461 -0.89 42.18 4.03
CA GLY A 461 -1.63 43.29 4.64
C GLY A 461 -0.83 44.14 5.63
N THR A 462 0.11 43.53 6.37
CA THR A 462 0.97 44.22 7.33
C THR A 462 2.44 43.96 7.02
N ASP A 463 2.99 42.83 7.45
CA ASP A 463 4.44 42.59 7.44
C ASP A 463 4.84 41.50 6.45
N GLY A 464 5.96 41.72 5.75
CA GLY A 464 6.63 40.67 4.99
C GLY A 464 7.20 39.61 5.94
N ILE A 465 8.04 40.03 6.88
CA ILE A 465 8.61 39.20 7.96
C ILE A 465 8.27 39.85 9.31
N TYR A 466 7.73 39.07 10.24
CA TYR A 466 7.57 39.43 11.65
C TYR A 466 8.46 38.52 12.52
N SER A 467 9.26 39.13 13.39
CA SER A 467 10.08 38.46 14.40
C SER A 467 9.60 38.83 15.80
N GLY A 468 8.91 37.90 16.46
CA GLY A 468 8.39 38.08 17.81
C GLY A 468 9.39 37.73 18.92
N PRO A 469 8.93 37.72 20.18
CA PRO A 469 9.78 37.49 21.35
C PRO A 469 10.58 36.19 21.29
N GLY A 470 11.81 36.22 21.81
CA GLY A 470 12.72 35.08 21.84
C GLY A 470 13.15 34.52 20.47
N SER A 471 12.73 35.14 19.36
CA SER A 471 13.02 34.64 18.02
C SER A 471 14.29 35.27 17.43
N SER A 472 15.06 34.48 16.68
CA SER A 472 16.24 34.90 15.92
C SER A 472 16.06 34.58 14.43
N VAL A 473 15.92 35.62 13.60
CA VAL A 473 15.62 35.46 12.17
C VAL A 473 16.81 35.90 11.31
N ALA A 474 17.55 34.93 10.79
CA ALA A 474 18.60 35.11 9.79
C ALA A 474 17.98 35.03 8.37
N TYR A 475 18.02 36.10 7.57
CA TYR A 475 17.40 36.08 6.23
C TYR A 475 18.28 36.64 5.09
N GLY A 476 18.18 36.08 3.89
CA GLY A 476 18.92 36.55 2.71
C GLY A 476 18.27 36.17 1.38
N GLY A 477 18.34 37.06 0.39
CA GLY A 477 17.69 36.85 -0.91
C GLY A 477 16.15 36.83 -0.82
N VAL A 478 15.59 37.67 0.06
CA VAL A 478 14.13 37.83 0.21
C VAL A 478 13.66 38.98 -0.67
N THR A 479 12.62 38.75 -1.47
CA THR A 479 11.93 39.78 -2.24
C THR A 479 10.63 40.18 -1.54
N PHE A 480 10.39 41.49 -1.45
CA PHE A 480 9.19 42.06 -0.86
C PHE A 480 8.43 42.85 -1.93
N ASP A 481 7.23 42.40 -2.26
CA ASP A 481 6.36 43.03 -3.25
C ASP A 481 5.03 43.43 -2.60
N ASP A 482 4.69 44.73 -2.57
CA ASP A 482 3.42 45.22 -1.99
C ASP A 482 3.15 44.69 -0.56
N VAL A 483 4.12 44.92 0.33
CA VAL A 483 3.98 44.64 1.77
C VAL A 483 3.97 45.96 2.54
N GLY A 484 3.23 46.03 3.65
CA GLY A 484 3.16 47.24 4.48
C GLY A 484 4.52 47.60 5.11
N THR A 485 5.08 46.65 5.87
CA THR A 485 6.43 46.70 6.43
C THR A 485 7.21 45.51 5.89
N GLN A 486 8.46 45.71 5.46
CA GLN A 486 9.27 44.58 4.99
C GLN A 486 9.63 43.63 6.14
N VAL A 487 10.13 44.19 7.25
CA VAL A 487 10.54 43.45 8.45
C VAL A 487 10.08 44.22 9.69
N ASP A 488 9.31 43.56 10.56
CA ASP A 488 8.92 44.05 11.89
C ASP A 488 9.52 43.19 13.01
N ILE A 489 9.93 43.83 14.09
CA ILE A 489 10.61 43.22 15.22
C ILE A 489 9.91 43.63 16.50
N ASP A 490 9.36 42.66 17.23
CA ASP A 490 8.63 42.88 18.47
C ASP A 490 9.40 42.31 19.68
N GLY A 491 9.27 43.00 20.81
CA GLY A 491 9.90 42.61 22.07
C GLY A 491 11.43 42.50 21.98
N ASP A 492 11.93 41.32 22.33
CA ASP A 492 13.35 40.94 22.29
C ASP A 492 13.69 40.07 21.07
N GLY A 493 12.82 40.02 20.06
CA GLY A 493 13.13 39.40 18.78
C GLY A 493 14.34 40.06 18.11
N GLU A 494 15.08 39.29 17.32
CA GLU A 494 16.25 39.78 16.59
C GLU A 494 16.22 39.34 15.13
N THR A 495 16.76 40.18 14.23
CA THR A 495 16.92 39.82 12.82
C THR A 495 18.34 40.09 12.34
N ARG A 496 18.80 39.28 11.38
CA ARG A 496 20.09 39.45 10.71
C ARG A 496 19.96 39.24 9.21
N GLU A 497 20.06 40.33 8.45
CA GLU A 497 20.11 40.28 7.00
C GLU A 497 21.50 39.84 6.50
N TRP A 498 21.53 38.91 5.53
CA TRP A 498 22.74 38.47 4.85
C TRP A 498 22.75 39.08 3.45
N VAL A 499 23.46 40.20 3.32
CA VAL A 499 23.72 40.79 2.00
C VAL A 499 24.75 39.90 1.30
N THR A 500 24.32 39.09 0.34
CA THR A 500 25.27 38.46 -0.58
C THR A 500 26.00 39.59 -1.29
N SER A 501 27.32 39.67 -1.12
CA SER A 501 28.13 40.72 -1.74
C SER A 501 27.84 40.74 -3.24
N GLU A 502 27.31 41.86 -3.75
CA GLU A 502 27.10 42.02 -5.19
C GLU A 502 28.41 41.66 -5.88
N SER A 503 28.38 40.65 -6.75
CA SER A 503 29.52 40.31 -7.59
C SER A 503 29.85 41.52 -8.46
N SER A 504 30.89 42.25 -8.08
CA SER A 504 31.41 43.47 -8.70
C SER A 504 31.80 43.29 -10.16
#